data_AF-V4NYR5-F1
#
_entry.id   AF-V4NYR5-F1
#
_cell.length_a   1.000
_cell.length_b   1.000
_cell.length_c   1.000
_cell.angle_alpha   90.00
_cell.angle_beta   90.00
_cell.angle_gamma   90.00
#
_symmetry.space_group_name_H-M   'P 1'
#
loop_
_entity.id
_entity.type
_entity.pdbx_description
1 polymer ?
#
loop_
_entity_poly.entity_id
_entity_poly.type
_entity_poly.pdbx_seq_one_letter_code
_entity_poly.pdbx_strand_id
1 'polypeptide(L)' 'MSLADSPHRGAVRGGLSARTRILPYGYYNIYYRVGDDVEILRILHSARHIDDGDL' A
#
# COMPACT_ATOMS: atom_id res chain seq x y z
N MET A 1 5.20 6.31 -14.46
CA MET A 1 3.87 5.67 -14.47
C MET A 1 3.22 5.88 -13.11
N SER A 2 2.08 6.56 -13.08
CA SER A 2 1.37 6.94 -11.85
C SER A 2 0.52 5.79 -11.29
N LEU A 3 -0.02 5.97 -10.09
CA LEU A 3 -0.98 5.01 -9.52
C LEU A 3 -2.32 5.03 -10.25
N ALA A 4 -2.72 6.17 -10.83
CA ALA A 4 -3.94 6.28 -11.62
C ALA A 4 -3.87 5.45 -12.91
N ASP A 5 -2.69 5.38 -13.54
CA ASP A 5 -2.49 4.61 -14.78
C ASP A 5 -2.50 3.09 -14.55
N SER A 6 -2.23 2.64 -13.31
CA SER A 6 -2.18 1.21 -12.97
C SER A 6 -2.55 0.98 -11.50
N PRO A 7 -3.84 1.10 -11.14
CA PRO A 7 -4.32 0.99 -9.76
C PRO A 7 -3.98 -0.34 -9.09
N HIS A 8 -3.95 -1.44 -9.84
CA HIS A 8 -3.79 -2.79 -9.29
C HIS A 8 -2.33 -3.25 -9.12
N ARG A 9 -1.34 -2.36 -9.33
CA ARG A 9 0.09 -2.73 -9.29
C ARG A 9 0.66 -2.98 -7.89
N GLY A 10 0.04 -2.45 -6.84
CA GLY A 10 0.47 -2.69 -5.45
C GLY A 10 0.25 -4.14 -5.02
N ALA A 11 0.88 -4.56 -3.91
CA ALA A 11 0.62 -5.89 -3.34
C ALA A 11 -0.68 -5.85 -2.52
N VAL A 12 -1.47 -6.94 -2.55
CA VAL A 12 -2.65 -7.08 -1.70
C VAL A 12 -2.23 -7.37 -0.26
N ARG A 13 -2.80 -6.64 0.70
CA ARG A 13 -2.58 -6.83 2.15
C ARG A 13 -3.88 -7.23 2.83
N GLY A 14 -4.33 -8.46 2.54
CA GLY A 14 -5.56 -9.03 3.08
C GLY A 14 -5.60 -9.13 4.61
N GLY A 15 -4.43 -9.19 5.27
CA GLY A 15 -4.33 -9.17 6.73
C GLY A 15 -4.68 -7.83 7.40
N LEU A 16 -4.72 -6.73 6.64
CA LEU A 16 -5.19 -5.42 7.14
C LEU A 16 -6.67 -5.22 6.86
N SER A 17 -7.10 -5.54 5.64
CA SER A 17 -8.51 -5.54 5.20
C SER A 17 -8.63 -6.15 3.80
N ALA A 18 -9.81 -6.69 3.48
CA ALA A 18 -10.11 -7.45 2.27
C ALA A 18 -9.83 -6.73 0.92
N ARG A 19 -9.55 -5.42 0.93
CA ARG A 19 -9.28 -4.62 -0.29
C ARG A 19 -8.07 -3.70 -0.17
N THR A 20 -7.30 -3.81 0.91
CA THR A 20 -6.14 -2.95 1.11
C THR A 20 -4.98 -3.41 0.25
N ARG A 21 -4.32 -2.44 -0.38
CA ARG A 21 -3.14 -2.62 -1.20
C ARG A 21 -2.03 -1.73 -0.68
N ILE A 22 -0.79 -2.17 -0.86
CA ILE A 22 0.41 -1.44 -0.50
C ILE A 22 1.28 -1.22 -1.74
N LEU A 23 1.72 0.01 -1.93
CA LEU A 23 2.68 0.38 -2.98
C LEU A 23 3.88 1.09 -2.34
N PRO A 24 5.07 0.48 -2.36
CA PRO A 24 6.30 1.15 -1.98
C PRO A 24 6.63 2.28 -2.97
N TYR A 25 7.04 3.43 -2.44
CA TYR A 25 7.50 4.58 -3.21
C TYR A 25 8.57 5.36 -2.43
N GLY A 26 9.83 5.21 -2.84
CA GLY A 26 10.97 5.74 -2.09
C GLY A 26 11.01 5.16 -0.67
N TYR A 27 11.08 6.04 0.33
CA TYR A 27 11.05 5.67 1.76
C TYR A 27 9.65 5.61 2.36
N TYR A 28 8.61 5.44 1.53
CA TYR A 28 7.23 5.42 1.97
C TYR A 28 6.47 4.21 1.44
N ASN A 29 5.50 3.78 2.23
CA ASN A 29 4.49 2.80 1.88
C ASN A 29 3.15 3.52 1.73
N ILE A 30 2.59 3.45 0.53
CA ILE A 30 1.27 4.00 0.21
C ILE A 30 0.24 2.89 0.41
N TYR A 31 -0.67 3.06 1.35
CA TYR A 31 -1.79 2.17 1.60
C TYR A 31 -3.02 2.74 0.92
N TYR A 32 -3.66 1.93 0.10
CA TYR A 32 -4.77 2.39 -0.72
C TYR A 32 -5.74 1.25 -1.02
N ARG A 33 -6.93 1.58 -1.51
CA ARG A 33 -7.90 0.61 -2.04
C ARG A 33 -8.35 1.02 -3.44
N VAL A 34 -8.81 0.05 -4.21
CA VAL A 34 -9.33 0.27 -5.57
C VAL A 34 -10.79 -0.16 -5.58
N GLY A 35 -11.67 0.78 -5.87
CA GLY A 35 -13.09 0.58 -6.17
C GLY A 35 -13.41 1.20 -7.52
N ASP A 36 -14.42 2.06 -7.58
CA ASP A 36 -14.69 2.90 -8.76
C ASP A 36 -13.56 3.91 -8.98
N ASP A 37 -12.93 4.36 -7.89
CA ASP A 37 -11.74 5.21 -7.88
C ASP A 37 -10.62 4.61 -7.01
N VAL A 38 -9.43 5.21 -7.10
CA VAL A 38 -8.31 4.95 -6.19
C VAL A 38 -8.45 5.81 -4.95
N GLU A 39 -8.57 5.18 -3.79
CA GLU A 39 -8.63 5.88 -2.51
C GLU A 39 -7.36 5.63 -1.69
N ILE A 40 -6.64 6.71 -1.39
CA ILE A 40 -5.46 6.68 -0.53
C ILE A 40 -5.90 6.67 0.93
N LEU A 41 -5.54 5.62 1.65
CA LEU A 41 -5.93 5.43 3.05
C LEU A 41 -4.88 6.05 4.00
N ARG A 42 -3.60 5.78 3.75
CA ARG A 42 -2.46 6.24 4.56
C ARG A 42 -1.19 6.27 3.72
N ILE A 43 -0.24 7.13 4.11
CA ILE A 43 1.14 7.10 3.64
C ILE A 43 2.03 7.05 4.87
N LEU A 44 2.81 5.98 5.01
CA LEU A 44 3.67 5.75 6.17
C LEU A 44 5.12 5.63 5.74
N HIS A 45 6.06 6.13 6.54
CA HIS A 45 7.48 5.97 6.27
C HIS A 45 7.93 4.50 6.49
N SER A 46 8.75 3.97 5.59
CA SER A 46 9.17 2.56 5.58
C SER A 46 10.10 2.19 6.73
N ALA A 47 10.89 3.13 7.24
CA ALA A 47 11.80 2.89 8.38
C ALA A 47 11.10 2.58 9.72
N ARG A 48 9.77 2.63 9.80
CA ARG A 48 8.98 2.15 10.95
C ARG A 48 8.23 0.84 10.65
N HIS A 49 8.44 0.25 9.48
CA HIS A 49 7.94 -1.07 9.17
C HIS A 49 8.91 -2.07 9.83
N ILE A 50 8.47 -2.67 10.94
CA ILE A 50 9.17 -3.79 11.55
C ILE A 50 8.80 -5.01 10.71
N ASP A 51 9.78 -5.70 10.15
CA ASP A 51 9.51 -6.95 9.45
C ASP A 51 9.14 -8.02 10.49
N ASP A 52 8.12 -8.83 10.20
CA ASP A 52 7.62 -9.91 11.09
C ASP A 52 8.70 -10.97 11.43
N GLY A 53 9.90 -10.90 10.84
CA GLY A 53 11.04 -11.76 11.11
C GLY A 53 12.00 -11.25 12.19
N ASP A 54 11.78 -10.06 12.75
CA ASP A 54 12.66 -9.43 13.76
C ASP A 54 12.17 -9.63 15.21
N LEU A 55 11.26 -10.59 15.46
CA LEU A 55 10.77 -10.99 16.80
C LEU A 55 11.21 -12.42 17.17
#